data_AF-A0A0F9C015-F1
#
_entry.id   AF-A0A0F9C015-F1
#
_cell.length_a   1.000
_cell.length_b   1.000
_cell.length_c   1.000
_cell.angle_alpha   90.00
_cell.angle_beta   90.00
_cell.angle_gamma   90.00
#
_symmetry.space_group_name_H-M   'P 1'
#
loop_
_entity.id
_entity.type
_entity.pdbx_description
1 polymer ?
#
loop_
_entity_poly.entity_id
_entity_poly.type
_entity_poly.pdbx_seq_one_letter_code
_entity_poly.pdbx_strand_id
1 'polypeptide(L)'
;MEKFIQKYDDKINGVLNGFDRLVFRGSLRFLSYTAGMMSFLYGIGVLLKDFGEYAERTTKRLKESSLEAASRLDRTIKYLPSSKTKKLPLAKEIAKRDDITDGLICVLTCVEPCISFKVFRDRESKKLVLRPWPRKCLYIYHYWIDPLFGFMSARIQTWFPLTIHIWINGRECLAREMDRLHIEYKRRENCFIWIEDVDKAQKLMDKQLQVAWQQELDLIAHKLNPAHDRIFGENKANYYWTIHQSEWASDIMFKSSSALAEIYPALAQGAISFFSSPNVMRFLGRKPHGNFKGEVVSDYKKRPEGIRVKHSVKANS
;
A
#
# COMPACT_ATOMS: atom_id res chain seq x y z
N MET A 1 19.75 -15.49 9.05
CA MET A 1 20.27 -14.77 7.86
C MET A 1 21.77 -14.53 8.00
N GLU A 2 22.25 -14.01 9.13
CA GLU A 2 23.68 -13.78 9.40
C GLU A 2 24.61 -14.96 9.09
N LYS A 3 24.30 -16.17 9.58
CA LYS A 3 25.09 -17.38 9.26
C LYS A 3 25.18 -17.70 7.77
N PHE A 4 24.14 -17.36 6.99
CA PHE A 4 24.16 -17.55 5.54
C PHE A 4 25.10 -16.54 4.89
N ILE A 5 25.00 -15.26 5.27
CA ILE A 5 25.86 -14.19 4.77
C ILE A 5 27.32 -14.51 5.10
N GLN A 6 27.63 -14.86 6.35
CA GLN A 6 28.98 -15.21 6.78
C GLN A 6 29.55 -16.43 6.02
N LYS A 7 28.71 -17.42 5.72
CA LYS A 7 29.13 -18.63 5.00
C LYS A 7 29.49 -18.35 3.52
N TYR A 8 28.87 -17.35 2.91
CA TYR A 8 29.02 -17.04 1.48
C TYR A 8 29.56 -15.64 1.24
N ASP A 9 30.26 -15.07 2.22
CA ASP A 9 30.83 -13.72 2.19
C ASP A 9 31.78 -13.53 1.00
N ASP A 10 32.55 -14.57 0.68
CA ASP A 10 33.43 -14.64 -0.47
C ASP A 10 32.68 -14.53 -1.82
N LYS A 11 31.37 -14.81 -1.85
CA LYS A 11 30.50 -14.79 -3.04
C LYS A 11 29.54 -13.60 -3.08
N ILE A 12 29.43 -12.85 -1.99
CA ILE A 12 28.47 -11.74 -1.82
C ILE A 12 29.23 -10.40 -1.94
N ASN A 13 28.65 -9.44 -2.65
CA ASN A 13 29.12 -8.06 -2.74
C ASN A 13 28.53 -7.17 -1.65
N GLY A 14 27.36 -7.54 -1.14
CA GLY A 14 26.73 -6.84 -0.04
C GLY A 14 25.31 -7.30 0.21
N VAL A 15 24.74 -6.80 1.31
CA VAL A 15 23.37 -7.09 1.71
C VAL A 15 22.68 -5.79 2.08
N LEU A 16 21.47 -5.58 1.56
CA LEU A 16 20.64 -4.43 1.86
C LEU A 16 19.33 -4.88 2.51
N ASN A 17 19.04 -4.37 3.70
CA ASN A 17 17.84 -4.69 4.46
C ASN A 17 16.95 -3.44 4.57
N GLY A 18 15.65 -3.58 4.35
CA GLY A 18 14.76 -2.43 4.50
C GLY A 18 13.33 -2.69 4.09
N PHE A 19 12.55 -1.61 4.08
CA PHE A 19 11.19 -1.64 3.57
C PHE A 19 11.15 -1.95 2.08
N ASP A 20 10.22 -2.83 1.72
CA ASP A 20 9.89 -3.17 0.33
C ASP A 20 8.54 -2.52 -0.04
N ARG A 21 7.47 -2.93 0.65
CA ARG A 21 6.12 -2.42 0.47
C ARG A 21 5.58 -1.84 1.78
N LEU A 22 5.10 -0.61 1.73
CA LEU A 22 4.36 0.01 2.83
C LEU A 22 2.97 0.41 2.37
N VAL A 23 1.95 0.01 3.12
CA VAL A 23 0.57 0.47 2.94
C VAL A 23 0.07 1.01 4.27
N PHE A 24 -0.17 2.31 4.33
CA PHE A 24 -0.77 2.98 5.47
C PHE A 24 -2.28 3.10 5.28
N ARG A 25 -3.02 3.07 6.39
CA ARG A 25 -4.46 3.37 6.44
C ARG A 25 -4.70 4.53 7.38
N GLY A 26 -5.27 5.61 6.84
CA GLY A 26 -5.72 6.77 7.58
C GLY A 26 -7.20 6.62 7.95
N SER A 27 -7.51 6.66 9.24
CA SER A 27 -8.88 6.59 9.75
C SER A 27 -9.22 7.84 10.56
N LEU A 28 -10.31 8.53 10.20
CA LEU A 28 -10.91 9.55 11.06
C LEU A 28 -11.61 8.83 12.21
N ARG A 29 -10.90 8.60 13.32
CA ARG A 29 -11.34 7.72 14.42
C ARG A 29 -12.73 8.09 14.94
N PHE A 30 -12.96 9.38 15.17
CA PHE A 30 -14.24 9.90 15.65
C PHE A 30 -15.40 9.58 14.70
N LEU A 31 -15.16 9.41 13.39
CA LEU A 31 -16.20 9.07 12.42
C LEU A 31 -16.27 7.57 12.11
N SER A 32 -15.34 6.78 12.64
CA SER A 32 -15.18 5.37 12.26
C SER A 32 -16.11 4.41 13.03
N TYR A 33 -16.97 4.93 13.89
CA TYR A 33 -17.98 4.17 14.65
C TYR A 33 -19.27 4.98 14.78
N THR A 34 -20.39 4.28 15.02
CA THR A 34 -21.74 4.87 15.01
C THR A 34 -21.88 6.05 15.95
N ALA A 35 -21.51 5.92 17.22
CA ALA A 35 -21.74 6.97 18.22
C ALA A 35 -20.97 8.25 17.90
N GLY A 36 -19.74 8.13 17.38
CA GLY A 36 -18.96 9.29 16.98
C GLY A 36 -19.50 9.94 15.71
N MET A 37 -19.93 9.15 14.71
CA MET A 37 -20.63 9.68 13.54
C MET A 37 -21.96 10.37 13.90
N MET A 38 -22.72 9.81 14.85
CA MET A 38 -23.93 10.44 15.39
C MET A 38 -23.62 11.77 16.07
N SER A 39 -22.56 11.81 16.88
CA SER A 39 -22.12 13.02 17.58
C SER A 39 -21.68 14.11 16.60
N PHE A 40 -20.97 13.73 15.53
CA PHE A 40 -20.61 14.63 14.45
C PHE A 40 -21.84 15.26 13.79
N LEU A 41 -22.79 14.42 13.34
CA LEU A 41 -24.01 14.88 12.68
C LEU A 41 -24.84 15.79 13.59
N TYR A 42 -24.94 15.45 14.88
CA TYR A 42 -25.59 16.28 15.88
C TYR A 42 -24.91 17.65 16.02
N GLY A 43 -23.58 17.68 16.13
CA GLY A 43 -22.81 18.92 16.27
C GLY A 43 -22.95 19.87 15.08
N ILE A 44 -23.17 19.34 13.87
CA ILE A 44 -23.40 20.14 12.64
C ILE A 44 -24.89 20.31 12.29
N GLY A 45 -25.81 19.88 13.15
CA GLY A 45 -27.26 20.03 12.96
C GLY A 45 -27.87 19.19 11.83
N VAL A 46 -27.21 18.11 11.39
CA VAL A 46 -27.74 17.23 10.33
C VAL A 46 -28.61 16.12 10.93
N LEU A 47 -29.89 16.12 10.56
CA LEU A 47 -30.84 15.08 10.98
C LEU A 47 -30.58 13.77 10.21
N LEU A 48 -30.88 12.63 10.84
CA LEU A 48 -30.68 11.31 10.20
C LEU A 48 -31.48 11.11 8.92
N LYS A 49 -32.65 11.75 8.77
CA LYS A 49 -33.43 11.69 7.53
C LYS A 49 -32.72 12.39 6.35
N ASP A 50 -31.85 13.37 6.65
CA ASP A 50 -31.13 14.20 5.67
C ASP A 50 -29.68 13.71 5.48
N PHE A 51 -29.27 12.65 6.18
CA PHE A 51 -27.91 12.12 6.14
C PHE A 51 -27.46 11.73 4.73
N GLY A 52 -28.36 11.15 3.92
CA GLY A 52 -28.05 10.74 2.55
C GLY A 52 -27.63 11.92 1.68
N GLU A 53 -28.45 12.98 1.66
CA GLU A 53 -28.19 14.21 0.92
C GLU A 53 -26.91 14.90 1.42
N TYR A 54 -26.73 14.96 2.74
CA TYR A 54 -25.50 15.52 3.33
C TYR A 54 -24.23 14.76 2.89
N ALA A 55 -24.27 13.43 2.91
CA ALA A 55 -23.16 12.58 2.49
C ALA A 55 -22.85 12.72 0.99
N GLU A 56 -23.88 12.87 0.16
CA GLU A 56 -23.73 13.13 -1.28
C GLU A 56 -23.13 14.51 -1.57
N ARG A 57 -23.61 15.55 -0.89
CA ARG A 57 -23.03 16.90 -0.99
C ARG A 57 -21.56 16.93 -0.56
N THR A 58 -21.24 16.24 0.54
CA THR A 58 -19.86 16.09 1.02
C THR A 58 -19.00 15.33 0.00
N THR A 59 -19.53 14.24 -0.56
CA THR A 59 -18.87 13.46 -1.62
C THR A 59 -18.55 14.31 -2.84
N LYS A 60 -19.50 15.14 -3.29
CA LYS A 60 -19.32 16.04 -4.44
C LYS A 60 -18.21 17.06 -4.17
N ARG A 61 -18.25 17.72 -3.01
CA ARG A 61 -17.24 18.70 -2.59
C ARG A 61 -15.84 18.10 -2.50
N LEU A 62 -15.74 16.92 -1.87
CA LEU A 62 -14.49 16.18 -1.80
C LEU A 62 -13.97 15.87 -3.20
N LYS A 63 -14.81 15.31 -4.08
CA LYS A 63 -14.44 14.97 -5.44
C LYS A 63 -13.93 16.20 -6.21
N GLU A 64 -14.66 17.31 -6.18
CA GLU A 64 -14.27 18.54 -6.86
C GLU A 64 -12.91 19.05 -6.38
N SER A 65 -12.72 19.21 -5.07
CA SER A 65 -11.45 19.69 -4.50
C SER A 65 -10.28 18.73 -4.73
N SER A 66 -10.53 17.41 -4.69
CA SER A 66 -9.52 16.38 -4.90
C SER A 66 -9.02 16.32 -6.35
N LEU A 67 -9.89 16.67 -7.30
CA LEU A 67 -9.59 16.70 -8.73
C LEU A 67 -9.01 18.04 -9.21
N GLU A 68 -9.23 19.12 -8.46
CA GLU A 68 -8.82 20.48 -8.83
C GLU A 68 -7.34 20.58 -9.19
N ALA A 69 -6.45 19.98 -8.40
CA ALA A 69 -5.01 19.98 -8.67
C ALA A 69 -4.66 19.28 -9.98
N ALA A 70 -5.35 18.18 -10.32
CA ALA A 70 -5.16 17.47 -11.57
C ALA A 70 -5.63 18.32 -12.76
N SER A 71 -6.81 18.95 -12.66
CA SER A 71 -7.33 19.83 -13.71
C SER A 71 -6.42 21.05 -13.94
N ARG A 72 -5.92 21.68 -12.87
CA ARG A 72 -5.03 22.84 -12.96
C ARG A 72 -3.67 22.52 -13.60
N LEU A 73 -3.18 21.31 -13.38
CA LEU A 73 -1.89 20.83 -13.91
C LEU A 73 -2.04 20.06 -15.24
N ASP A 74 -3.22 20.09 -15.86
CA ASP A 74 -3.58 19.34 -17.07
C ASP A 74 -3.20 17.84 -16.98
N ARG A 75 -3.41 17.24 -15.81
CA ARG A 75 -3.14 15.82 -15.56
C ARG A 75 -4.35 14.97 -15.92
N THR A 76 -4.06 13.76 -16.41
CA THR A 76 -5.11 12.80 -16.79
C THR A 76 -6.04 12.49 -15.62
N ILE A 77 -7.34 12.76 -15.78
CA ILE A 77 -8.40 12.30 -14.87
C ILE A 77 -9.22 11.22 -15.60
N LYS A 78 -9.20 9.98 -15.11
CA LYS A 78 -9.84 8.85 -15.80
C LYS A 78 -10.73 8.02 -14.88
N TYR A 79 -11.98 7.84 -15.27
CA TYR A 79 -12.88 6.88 -14.63
C TYR A 79 -12.60 5.46 -15.13
N LEU A 80 -12.49 4.52 -14.20
CA LEU A 80 -12.30 3.11 -14.45
C LEU A 80 -13.61 2.36 -14.13
N PRO A 81 -14.22 1.67 -15.10
CA PRO A 81 -15.50 1.00 -14.89
C PRO A 81 -15.40 -0.25 -14.02
N SER A 82 -14.20 -0.81 -13.86
CA SER A 82 -13.95 -2.04 -13.12
C SER A 82 -12.84 -1.86 -12.09
N SER A 83 -13.12 -2.30 -10.86
CA SER A 83 -12.13 -2.36 -9.79
C SER A 83 -11.00 -3.36 -10.08
N LYS A 84 -11.22 -4.30 -11.01
CA LYS A 84 -10.24 -5.30 -11.45
C LYS A 84 -9.17 -4.73 -12.39
N THR A 85 -9.38 -3.54 -12.96
CA THR A 85 -8.39 -2.88 -13.81
C THR A 85 -7.13 -2.57 -13.01
N LYS A 86 -5.97 -3.00 -13.52
CA LYS A 86 -4.67 -2.75 -12.87
C LYS A 86 -4.33 -1.26 -12.99
N LYS A 87 -4.44 -0.53 -11.87
CA LYS A 87 -4.24 0.92 -11.81
C LYS A 87 -2.78 1.36 -11.91
N LEU A 88 -1.87 0.59 -11.30
CA LEU A 88 -0.44 0.90 -11.25
C LEU A 88 0.23 0.91 -12.65
N PRO A 89 0.06 -0.11 -13.51
CA PRO A 89 0.62 -0.07 -14.87
C PRO A 89 0.08 1.10 -15.69
N LEU A 90 -1.22 1.40 -15.57
CA LEU A 90 -1.85 2.52 -16.27
C LEU A 90 -1.25 3.86 -15.83
N ALA A 91 -1.01 4.06 -14.53
CA ALA A 91 -0.36 5.27 -14.04
C ALA A 91 1.10 5.40 -14.54
N LYS A 92 1.85 4.30 -14.61
CA LYS A 92 3.20 4.30 -15.19
C LYS A 92 3.21 4.62 -16.69
N GLU A 93 2.24 4.09 -17.43
CA GLU A 93 2.06 4.39 -18.86
C GLU A 93 1.77 5.89 -19.06
N ILE A 94 0.88 6.47 -18.26
CA ILE A 94 0.58 7.91 -18.29
C ILE A 94 1.82 8.75 -17.96
N ALA A 95 2.56 8.40 -16.89
CA ALA A 95 3.78 9.12 -16.53
C ALA A 95 4.80 9.13 -17.68
N LYS A 96 4.98 7.99 -18.35
CA LYS A 96 5.90 7.88 -19.50
C LYS A 96 5.40 8.65 -20.73
N ARG A 97 4.10 8.55 -21.05
CA ARG A 97 3.48 9.22 -22.19
C ARG A 97 3.57 10.74 -22.07
N ASP A 98 3.38 11.25 -20.86
CA ASP A 98 3.30 12.69 -20.57
C ASP A 98 4.64 13.27 -20.04
N ASP A 99 5.72 12.48 -20.09
CA ASP A 99 7.07 12.81 -19.59
C ASP A 99 7.10 13.41 -18.18
N ILE A 100 6.29 12.83 -17.28
CA ILE A 100 6.17 13.30 -15.90
C ILE A 100 7.26 12.67 -15.06
N THR A 101 8.20 13.49 -14.59
CA THR A 101 9.32 13.08 -13.75
C THR A 101 9.20 13.51 -12.28
N ASP A 102 8.28 14.43 -11.97
CA ASP A 102 7.99 14.91 -10.62
C ASP A 102 6.51 15.32 -10.45
N GLY A 103 5.98 15.16 -9.25
CA GLY A 103 4.66 15.65 -8.85
C GLY A 103 3.51 14.72 -9.22
N LEU A 104 2.30 15.28 -9.38
CA LEU A 104 1.07 14.54 -9.66
C LEU A 104 1.11 13.99 -11.09
N ILE A 105 0.95 12.67 -11.24
CA ILE A 105 0.90 11.98 -12.53
C ILE A 105 -0.52 12.03 -13.10
N CYS A 106 -1.46 11.43 -12.37
CA CYS A 106 -2.85 11.29 -12.80
C CYS A 106 -3.78 11.01 -11.62
N VAL A 107 -5.08 11.18 -11.87
CA VAL A 107 -6.13 10.78 -10.93
C VAL A 107 -7.05 9.76 -11.59
N LEU A 108 -7.15 8.58 -10.99
CA LEU A 108 -8.02 7.51 -11.43
C LEU A 108 -9.21 7.39 -10.47
N THR A 109 -10.42 7.26 -11.00
CA THR A 109 -11.61 7.08 -10.16
C THR A 109 -12.24 5.73 -10.43
N CYS A 110 -12.75 5.06 -9.39
CA CYS A 110 -13.35 3.73 -9.54
C CYS A 110 -14.39 3.48 -8.45
N VAL A 111 -15.51 2.85 -8.79
CA VAL A 111 -16.49 2.40 -7.79
C VAL A 111 -16.03 1.08 -7.18
N GLU A 112 -15.87 1.03 -5.85
CA GLU A 112 -15.42 -0.17 -5.14
C GLU A 112 -16.25 -0.41 -3.86
N PRO A 113 -16.29 -1.67 -3.36
CA PRO A 113 -16.89 -1.96 -2.07
C PRO A 113 -16.22 -1.17 -0.92
N CYS A 114 -17.03 -0.70 0.01
CA CYS A 114 -16.58 0.05 1.17
C CYS A 114 -17.53 -0.16 2.36
N ILE A 115 -17.02 0.09 3.57
CA ILE A 115 -17.87 0.24 4.77
C ILE A 115 -18.16 1.72 4.92
N SER A 116 -19.46 2.04 5.03
CA SER A 116 -19.94 3.38 5.29
C SER A 116 -21.13 3.29 6.25
N PHE A 117 -21.91 4.35 6.39
CA PHE A 117 -23.10 4.36 7.21
C PHE A 117 -24.37 4.29 6.37
N LYS A 118 -25.39 3.64 6.91
CA LYS A 118 -26.75 3.63 6.38
C LYS A 118 -27.74 3.88 7.50
N VAL A 119 -28.79 4.64 7.20
CA VAL A 119 -29.89 4.91 8.11
C VAL A 119 -30.94 3.81 7.96
N PHE A 120 -31.38 3.27 9.08
CA PHE A 120 -32.42 2.26 9.19
C PHE A 120 -33.58 2.82 10.00
N ARG A 121 -34.79 2.30 9.72
CA ARG A 121 -35.96 2.52 10.56
C ARG A 121 -36.02 1.37 11.57
N ASP A 122 -35.88 1.69 12.85
CA ASP A 122 -36.10 0.73 13.93
C ASP A 122 -37.56 0.77 14.36
N ARG A 123 -38.26 -0.37 14.18
CA ARG A 123 -39.70 -0.47 14.44
C ARG A 123 -40.00 -0.51 15.94
N GLU A 124 -39.12 -1.11 16.73
CA GLU A 124 -39.31 -1.27 18.17
C GLU A 124 -39.18 0.07 18.88
N SER A 125 -38.06 0.77 18.66
CA SER A 125 -37.84 2.10 19.24
C SER A 125 -38.57 3.24 18.52
N LYS A 126 -39.23 2.96 17.39
CA LYS A 126 -39.87 3.93 16.49
C LYS A 126 -38.94 5.09 16.08
N LYS A 127 -37.64 4.83 15.96
CA LYS A 127 -36.59 5.84 15.67
C LYS A 127 -35.80 5.49 14.42
N LEU A 128 -35.16 6.51 13.85
CA LEU A 128 -34.10 6.32 12.86
C LEU A 128 -32.80 5.95 13.59
N VAL A 129 -32.08 4.97 13.08
CA VAL A 129 -30.79 4.53 13.62
C VAL A 129 -29.74 4.49 12.52
N LEU A 130 -28.56 5.00 12.81
CA LEU A 130 -27.40 4.93 11.91
C LEU A 130 -26.61 3.66 12.22
N ARG A 131 -26.19 2.90 11.20
CA ARG A 131 -25.34 1.71 11.38
C ARG A 131 -24.27 1.61 10.29
N PRO A 132 -23.09 1.05 10.59
CA PRO A 132 -22.13 0.67 9.56
C PRO A 132 -22.75 -0.35 8.61
N TRP A 133 -22.54 -0.18 7.32
CA TRP A 133 -23.15 -0.99 6.28
C TRP A 133 -22.21 -1.15 5.08
N PRO A 134 -22.04 -2.39 4.57
CA PRO A 134 -21.33 -2.62 3.31
C PRO A 134 -22.07 -1.99 2.13
N ARG A 135 -21.38 -1.17 1.35
CA ARG A 135 -21.92 -0.56 0.13
C ARG A 135 -20.83 -0.43 -0.93
N LYS A 136 -21.18 0.21 -2.05
CA LYS A 136 -20.19 0.70 -3.01
C LYS A 136 -20.12 2.22 -2.93
N CYS A 137 -18.94 2.76 -3.16
CA CYS A 137 -18.69 4.19 -3.24
C CYS A 137 -17.57 4.47 -4.24
N LEU A 138 -17.48 5.70 -4.72
CA LEU A 138 -16.37 6.13 -5.56
C LEU A 138 -15.10 6.22 -4.70
N TYR A 139 -14.01 5.65 -5.18
CA TYR A 139 -12.67 5.93 -4.69
C TYR A 139 -11.95 6.82 -5.69
N ILE A 140 -11.18 7.75 -5.17
CA ILE A 140 -10.30 8.62 -5.95
C ILE A 140 -8.87 8.18 -5.65
N TYR A 141 -8.12 7.83 -6.69
CA TYR A 141 -6.74 7.36 -6.63
C TYR A 141 -5.84 8.40 -7.25
N HIS A 142 -4.91 8.92 -6.48
CA HIS A 142 -3.87 9.81 -6.97
C HIS A 142 -2.56 9.03 -7.07
N TYR A 143 -1.87 9.22 -8.19
CA TYR A 143 -0.52 8.71 -8.42
C TYR A 143 0.44 9.88 -8.51
N TRP A 144 1.56 9.80 -7.79
CA TRP A 144 2.59 10.83 -7.77
C TRP A 144 3.97 10.22 -7.99
N ILE A 145 4.88 11.07 -8.46
CA ILE A 145 6.30 10.96 -8.18
C ILE A 145 6.59 11.97 -7.08
N ASP A 146 6.55 11.50 -5.83
CA ASP A 146 6.75 12.35 -4.66
C ASP A 146 8.26 12.68 -4.47
N PRO A 147 8.61 13.89 -4.02
CA PRO A 147 9.99 14.24 -3.75
C PRO A 147 10.71 13.26 -2.82
N LEU A 148 10.07 12.84 -1.73
CA LEU A 148 10.67 11.92 -0.76
C LEU A 148 10.44 10.46 -1.15
N PHE A 149 9.19 10.11 -1.48
CA PHE A 149 8.81 8.70 -1.63
C PHE A 149 8.92 8.15 -3.04
N GLY A 150 9.08 9.02 -4.05
CA GLY A 150 9.09 8.62 -5.45
C GLY A 150 7.74 8.15 -5.94
N PHE A 151 7.73 7.16 -6.83
CA PHE A 151 6.50 6.64 -7.38
C PHE A 151 5.63 6.02 -6.27
N MET A 152 4.53 6.69 -5.96
CA MET A 152 3.60 6.30 -4.89
C MET A 152 2.14 6.47 -5.32
N SER A 153 1.22 5.94 -4.52
CA SER A 153 -0.20 6.15 -4.75
C SER A 153 -0.95 6.34 -3.45
N ALA A 154 -1.97 7.18 -3.45
CA ALA A 154 -2.93 7.23 -2.36
C ALA A 154 -4.35 7.19 -2.89
N ARG A 155 -5.25 6.60 -2.11
CA ARG A 155 -6.67 6.56 -2.41
C ARG A 155 -7.50 7.04 -1.25
N ILE A 156 -8.59 7.72 -1.55
CA ILE A 156 -9.58 8.16 -0.58
C ILE A 156 -10.96 7.62 -0.92
N GLN A 157 -11.64 7.09 0.10
CA GLN A 157 -13.05 6.73 0.04
C GLN A 157 -13.88 8.02 0.01
N THR A 158 -14.79 8.18 -0.96
CA THR A 158 -15.55 9.45 -1.05
C THR A 158 -16.73 9.57 -0.08
N TRP A 159 -17.19 8.44 0.46
CA TRP A 159 -18.24 8.39 1.48
C TRP A 159 -17.64 8.31 2.88
N PHE A 160 -18.37 8.79 3.90
CA PHE A 160 -17.98 8.64 5.31
C PHE A 160 -17.60 7.19 5.63
N PRO A 161 -16.49 6.93 6.35
CA PRO A 161 -15.71 7.91 7.14
C PRO A 161 -14.48 8.49 6.40
N LEU A 162 -14.49 8.59 5.07
CA LEU A 162 -13.40 9.17 4.27
C LEU A 162 -12.04 8.50 4.50
N THR A 163 -12.04 7.16 4.64
CA THR A 163 -10.81 6.39 4.88
C THR A 163 -9.81 6.55 3.74
N ILE A 164 -8.55 6.76 4.10
CA ILE A 164 -7.43 6.88 3.17
C ILE A 164 -6.58 5.61 3.22
N HIS A 165 -6.05 5.20 2.06
CA HIS A 165 -4.90 4.29 2.01
C HIS A 165 -3.77 4.92 1.20
N ILE A 166 -2.54 4.84 1.71
CA ILE A 166 -1.33 5.34 1.05
C ILE A 166 -0.41 4.15 0.83
N TRP A 167 0.03 3.93 -0.41
CA TRP A 167 1.02 2.93 -0.79
C TRP A 167 2.32 3.61 -1.19
N ILE A 168 3.41 3.15 -0.57
CA ILE A 168 4.80 3.61 -0.76
C ILE A 168 5.68 2.38 -1.01
N ASN A 169 6.72 2.56 -1.82
CA ASN A 169 7.73 1.54 -2.12
C ASN A 169 9.08 1.96 -1.52
N GLY A 170 9.56 1.24 -0.50
CA GLY A 170 10.79 1.62 0.20
C GLY A 170 12.04 1.54 -0.67
N ARG A 171 12.04 0.65 -1.67
CA ARG A 171 13.13 0.53 -2.66
C ARG A 171 13.15 1.69 -3.64
N GLU A 172 11.98 2.23 -3.98
CA GLU A 172 11.86 3.45 -4.78
C GLU A 172 12.36 4.68 -4.02
N CYS A 173 12.03 4.79 -2.72
CA CYS A 173 12.55 5.86 -1.88
C CYS A 173 14.08 5.83 -1.81
N LEU A 174 14.66 4.64 -1.62
CA LEU A 174 16.12 4.47 -1.58
C LEU A 174 16.77 4.82 -2.91
N ALA A 175 16.20 4.37 -4.04
CA ALA A 175 16.71 4.70 -5.38
C ALA A 175 16.83 6.22 -5.57
N ARG A 176 15.81 6.99 -5.18
CA ARG A 176 15.83 8.46 -5.30
C ARG A 176 16.87 9.13 -4.43
N GLU A 177 17.06 8.67 -3.19
CA GLU A 177 18.11 9.20 -2.32
C GLU A 177 19.51 8.87 -2.86
N MET A 178 19.70 7.67 -3.44
CA MET A 178 20.96 7.31 -4.10
C MET A 178 21.20 8.15 -5.35
N ASP A 179 20.17 8.41 -6.17
CA ASP A 179 20.27 9.29 -7.35
C ASP A 179 20.70 10.71 -6.93
N ARG A 180 20.14 11.25 -5.84
CA ARG A 180 20.51 12.57 -5.28
C ARG A 180 21.95 12.65 -4.78
N LEU A 181 22.46 11.54 -4.24
CA LEU A 181 23.81 11.44 -3.70
C LEU A 181 24.81 10.91 -4.73
N HIS A 182 24.37 10.73 -5.98
CA HIS A 182 25.17 10.18 -7.07
C HIS A 182 25.83 8.83 -6.74
N ILE A 183 25.12 7.97 -5.99
CA ILE A 183 25.55 6.60 -5.72
C ILE A 183 25.04 5.72 -6.86
N GLU A 184 25.95 5.08 -7.60
CA GLU A 184 25.54 4.22 -8.70
C GLU A 184 24.94 2.90 -8.22
N TYR A 185 23.93 2.40 -8.94
CA TYR A 185 23.32 1.12 -8.67
C TYR A 185 22.74 0.46 -9.92
N LYS A 186 22.49 -0.85 -9.83
CA LYS A 186 21.73 -1.61 -10.82
C LYS A 186 20.52 -2.23 -10.15
N ARG A 187 19.33 -1.90 -10.68
CA ARG A 187 18.05 -2.42 -10.19
C ARG A 187 17.41 -3.33 -11.23
N ARG A 188 16.84 -4.45 -10.76
CA ARG A 188 15.98 -5.32 -11.57
C ARG A 188 14.63 -5.42 -10.86
N GLU A 189 13.61 -4.86 -11.49
CA GLU A 189 12.28 -4.69 -10.89
C GLU A 189 12.35 -3.94 -9.56
N ASN A 190 12.11 -4.59 -8.42
CA ASN A 190 12.22 -3.99 -7.09
C ASN A 190 13.50 -4.34 -6.33
N CYS A 191 14.35 -5.21 -6.87
CA CYS A 191 15.54 -5.71 -6.19
C CYS A 191 16.80 -5.01 -6.70
N PHE A 192 17.68 -4.60 -5.79
CA PHE A 192 19.02 -4.10 -6.14
C PHE A 192 19.98 -5.28 -6.32
N ILE A 193 20.53 -5.42 -7.52
CA ILE A 193 21.48 -6.50 -7.85
C ILE A 193 22.94 -6.05 -7.67
N TRP A 194 23.18 -4.74 -7.62
CA TRP A 194 24.48 -4.14 -7.36
C TRP A 194 24.29 -2.69 -6.90
N ILE A 195 25.12 -2.25 -5.96
CA ILE A 195 25.19 -0.88 -5.45
C ILE A 195 26.68 -0.56 -5.25
N GLU A 196 27.12 0.63 -5.65
CA GLU A 196 28.50 1.11 -5.52
C GLU A 196 28.98 1.12 -4.06
N ASP A 197 28.18 1.70 -3.16
CA ASP A 197 28.47 1.80 -1.73
C ASP A 197 27.27 1.27 -0.92
N VAL A 198 27.34 -0.03 -0.59
CA VAL A 198 26.28 -0.75 0.12
C VAL A 198 26.09 -0.22 1.53
N ASP A 199 27.16 0.19 2.21
CA ASP A 199 27.09 0.71 3.58
C ASP A 199 26.37 2.07 3.62
N LYS A 200 26.66 2.96 2.67
CA LYS A 200 25.90 4.21 2.53
C LYS A 200 24.45 3.93 2.17
N ALA A 201 24.17 3.01 1.25
CA ALA A 201 22.79 2.65 0.89
C ALA A 201 22.02 2.06 2.08
N GLN A 202 22.65 1.22 2.91
CA GLN A 202 22.04 0.71 4.13
C GLN A 202 21.73 1.85 5.12
N LYS A 203 22.66 2.80 5.32
CA LYS A 203 22.40 3.99 6.17
C LYS A 203 21.23 4.82 5.66
N LEU A 204 21.09 5.01 4.34
CA LEU A 204 19.94 5.70 3.73
C LEU A 204 18.64 4.93 3.95
N MET A 205 18.70 3.61 3.84
CA MET A 205 17.55 2.75 4.09
C MET A 205 17.13 2.80 5.57
N ASP A 206 18.08 2.79 6.50
CA ASP A 206 17.82 2.90 7.95
C ASP A 206 17.22 4.27 8.32
N LYS A 207 17.60 5.34 7.62
CA LYS A 207 16.96 6.67 7.81
C LYS A 207 15.46 6.65 7.52
N GLN A 208 14.97 5.75 6.64
CA GLN A 208 13.52 5.63 6.39
C GLN A 208 12.74 5.26 7.67
N LEU A 209 13.37 4.56 8.61
CA LEU A 209 12.76 4.19 9.90
C LEU A 209 12.49 5.42 10.78
N GLN A 210 13.21 6.51 10.56
CA GLN A 210 13.16 7.74 11.34
C GLN A 210 12.35 8.85 10.65
N VAL A 211 11.69 8.54 9.53
CA VAL A 211 10.80 9.49 8.86
C VAL A 211 9.69 9.92 9.82
N ALA A 212 9.36 11.21 9.82
CA ALA A 212 8.23 11.76 10.55
C ALA A 212 6.90 11.34 9.90
N TRP A 213 6.61 10.03 9.91
CA TRP A 213 5.56 9.39 9.12
C TRP A 213 4.21 10.08 9.25
N GLN A 214 3.82 10.47 10.46
CA GLN A 214 2.54 11.15 10.66
C GLN A 214 2.46 12.47 9.87
N GLN A 215 3.51 13.30 9.92
CA GLN A 215 3.54 14.58 9.21
C GLN A 215 3.48 14.37 7.70
N GLU A 216 4.29 13.46 7.17
CA GLU A 216 4.32 13.15 5.73
C GLU A 216 2.99 12.58 5.22
N LEU A 217 2.39 11.65 5.97
CA LEU A 217 1.09 11.07 5.62
C LEU A 217 -0.04 12.10 5.72
N ASP A 218 0.03 13.01 6.69
CA ASP A 218 -0.91 14.13 6.81
C ASP A 218 -0.80 15.08 5.61
N LEU A 219 0.42 15.42 5.14
CA LEU A 219 0.60 16.23 3.92
C LEU A 219 -0.05 15.56 2.70
N ILE A 220 0.10 14.24 2.55
CA ILE A 220 -0.55 13.48 1.47
C ILE A 220 -2.08 13.48 1.65
N ALA A 221 -2.59 13.36 2.87
CA ALA A 221 -4.03 13.42 3.14
C ALA A 221 -4.64 14.79 2.77
N HIS A 222 -3.92 15.89 3.03
CA HIS A 222 -4.33 17.23 2.60
C HIS A 222 -4.37 17.36 1.08
N LYS A 223 -3.40 16.77 0.36
CA LYS A 223 -3.43 16.70 -1.12
C LYS A 223 -4.63 15.90 -1.64
N LEU A 224 -5.06 14.85 -0.93
CA LEU A 224 -6.23 14.04 -1.29
C LEU A 224 -7.56 14.75 -1.02
N ASN A 225 -7.66 15.49 0.08
CA ASN A 225 -8.87 16.21 0.48
C ASN A 225 -8.55 17.67 0.86
N PRO A 226 -8.32 18.56 -0.13
CA PRO A 226 -8.08 19.98 0.16
C PRO A 226 -9.28 20.67 0.84
N ALA A 227 -10.49 20.10 0.71
CA ALA A 227 -11.69 20.59 1.38
C ALA A 227 -11.86 20.09 2.83
N HIS A 228 -10.88 19.38 3.41
CA HIS A 228 -10.99 18.74 4.72
C HIS A 228 -11.48 19.68 5.82
N ASP A 229 -10.78 20.80 6.03
CA ASP A 229 -11.14 21.79 7.06
C ASP A 229 -12.51 22.41 6.79
N ARG A 230 -12.88 22.54 5.52
CA ARG A 230 -14.21 23.07 5.17
C ARG A 230 -15.33 22.05 5.38
N ILE A 231 -15.03 20.75 5.31
CA ILE A 231 -15.98 19.66 5.57
C ILE A 231 -16.20 19.49 7.08
N PHE A 232 -15.13 19.59 7.87
CA PHE A 232 -15.18 19.33 9.30
C PHE A 232 -15.33 20.60 10.16
N GLY A 233 -15.02 21.77 9.62
CA GLY A 233 -15.13 23.05 10.30
C GLY A 233 -14.31 23.07 11.59
N GLU A 234 -14.95 23.43 12.69
CA GLU A 234 -14.32 23.46 14.02
C GLU A 234 -14.04 22.06 14.60
N ASN A 235 -14.58 21.00 13.99
CA ASN A 235 -14.27 19.64 14.42
C ASN A 235 -12.86 19.28 13.97
N LYS A 236 -11.93 19.13 14.93
CA LYS A 236 -10.55 18.67 14.69
C LYS A 236 -10.50 17.19 14.28
N ALA A 237 -10.96 16.89 13.08
CA ALA A 237 -11.00 15.55 12.53
C ALA A 237 -9.63 15.17 11.93
N ASN A 238 -8.67 14.80 12.78
CA ASN A 238 -7.35 14.38 12.30
C ASN A 238 -7.34 12.89 11.92
N TYR A 239 -6.56 12.55 10.91
CA TYR A 239 -6.35 11.15 10.53
C TYR A 239 -5.48 10.45 11.58
N TYR A 240 -5.94 9.28 12.01
CA TYR A 240 -5.10 8.34 12.74
C TYR A 240 -4.50 7.33 11.76
N TRP A 241 -3.18 7.25 11.73
CA TRP A 241 -2.46 6.37 10.82
C TRP A 241 -2.17 5.01 11.44
N THR A 242 -2.36 3.98 10.64
CA THR A 242 -1.99 2.59 10.95
C THR A 242 -1.24 2.00 9.78
N ILE A 243 -0.34 1.06 10.05
CA ILE A 243 0.30 0.25 9.02
C ILE A 243 -0.67 -0.88 8.67
N HIS A 244 -1.27 -0.82 7.48
CA HIS A 244 -2.16 -1.86 6.98
C HIS A 244 -1.38 -3.05 6.41
N GLN A 245 -0.29 -2.77 5.70
CA GLN A 245 0.67 -3.78 5.22
C GLN A 245 2.08 -3.20 5.34
N SER A 246 3.03 -4.04 5.76
CA SER A 246 4.46 -3.74 5.73
C SER A 246 5.21 -4.99 5.32
N GLU A 247 6.02 -4.89 4.29
CA GLU A 247 6.92 -5.93 3.83
C GLU A 247 8.36 -5.45 4.03
N TRP A 248 9.17 -6.33 4.62
CA TRP A 248 10.60 -6.13 4.84
C TRP A 248 11.35 -7.12 3.97
N ALA A 249 12.37 -6.65 3.26
CA ALA A 249 13.15 -7.49 2.36
C ALA A 249 14.65 -7.32 2.57
N SER A 250 15.39 -8.39 2.29
CA SER A 250 16.85 -8.44 2.27
C SER A 250 17.31 -8.73 0.85
N ASP A 251 17.93 -7.75 0.21
CA ASP A 251 18.52 -7.90 -1.12
C ASP A 251 19.95 -8.41 -0.92
N ILE A 252 20.24 -9.61 -1.41
CA ILE A 252 21.57 -10.23 -1.32
C ILE A 252 22.23 -10.12 -2.70
N MET A 253 23.26 -9.29 -2.80
CA MET A 253 23.97 -9.00 -4.04
C MET A 253 25.12 -9.98 -4.21
N PHE A 254 25.05 -10.86 -5.21
CA PHE A 254 26.13 -11.81 -5.51
C PHE A 254 27.17 -11.20 -6.45
N LYS A 255 28.43 -11.63 -6.30
CA LYS A 255 29.56 -11.23 -7.17
C LYS A 255 29.33 -11.54 -8.65
N SER A 256 28.64 -12.63 -8.92
CA SER A 256 28.31 -13.06 -10.28
C SER A 256 27.08 -13.97 -10.29
N SER A 257 26.49 -14.15 -11.47
CA SER A 257 25.46 -15.16 -11.69
C SER A 257 25.96 -16.58 -11.43
N SER A 258 27.24 -16.87 -11.75
CA SER A 258 27.86 -18.17 -11.48
C SER A 258 27.97 -18.46 -9.98
N ALA A 259 28.35 -17.47 -9.16
CA ALA A 259 28.47 -17.63 -7.71
C ALA A 259 27.12 -18.00 -7.07
N LEU A 260 26.02 -17.39 -7.52
CA LEU A 260 24.67 -17.79 -7.12
C LEU A 260 24.31 -19.17 -7.66
N ALA A 261 24.59 -19.46 -8.92
CA ALA A 261 24.25 -20.74 -9.55
C ALA A 261 24.92 -21.95 -8.86
N GLU A 262 26.11 -21.78 -8.29
CA GLU A 262 26.79 -22.82 -7.52
C GLU A 262 26.06 -23.19 -6.23
N ILE A 263 25.46 -22.22 -5.54
CA ILE A 263 24.81 -22.45 -4.24
C ILE A 263 23.31 -22.68 -4.35
N TYR A 264 22.68 -22.16 -5.40
CA TYR A 264 21.22 -22.16 -5.56
C TYR A 264 20.60 -23.56 -5.58
N PRO A 265 21.18 -24.60 -6.22
CA PRO A 265 20.66 -25.96 -6.14
C PRO A 265 20.59 -26.49 -4.71
N ALA A 266 21.62 -26.25 -3.89
CA ALA A 266 21.64 -26.68 -2.50
C ALA A 266 20.58 -25.92 -1.66
N LEU A 267 20.35 -24.63 -1.96
CA LEU A 267 19.29 -23.86 -1.32
C LEU A 267 17.90 -24.38 -1.68
N ALA A 268 17.66 -24.68 -2.96
CA ALA A 268 16.41 -25.24 -3.43
C ALA A 268 16.15 -26.65 -2.85
N GLN A 269 17.18 -27.49 -2.77
CA GLN A 269 17.10 -28.79 -2.11
C GLN A 269 16.83 -28.65 -0.60
N GLY A 270 17.51 -27.73 0.08
CA GLY A 270 17.26 -27.44 1.48
C GLY A 270 15.82 -26.98 1.71
N ALA A 271 15.27 -26.14 0.83
CA ALA A 271 13.89 -25.68 0.93
C ALA A 271 12.90 -26.86 0.87
N ILE A 272 13.08 -27.82 -0.04
CA ILE A 272 12.17 -28.98 -0.11
C ILE A 272 12.38 -29.97 1.06
N SER A 273 13.62 -30.14 1.53
CA SER A 273 13.94 -31.12 2.57
C SER A 273 13.61 -30.66 3.99
N PHE A 274 13.73 -29.35 4.29
CA PHE A 274 13.62 -28.83 5.66
C PHE A 274 12.33 -28.05 5.93
N PHE A 275 11.63 -27.52 4.91
CA PHE A 275 10.34 -26.87 5.13
C PHE A 275 9.20 -27.89 5.27
N SER A 276 8.94 -28.29 6.52
CA SER A 276 7.76 -29.07 6.87
C SER A 276 6.43 -28.35 6.58
N SER A 277 5.33 -29.09 6.42
CA SER A 277 3.99 -28.53 6.18
C SER A 277 3.57 -27.46 7.20
N PRO A 278 3.86 -27.60 8.52
CA PRO A 278 3.62 -26.53 9.48
C PRO A 278 4.39 -25.24 9.20
N ASN A 279 5.64 -25.34 8.73
CA ASN A 279 6.46 -24.17 8.37
C ASN A 279 5.85 -23.43 7.18
N VAL A 280 5.45 -24.16 6.14
CA VAL A 280 4.77 -23.60 4.95
C VAL A 280 3.45 -22.94 5.34
N MET A 281 2.64 -23.59 6.17
CA MET A 281 1.36 -23.04 6.62
C MET A 281 1.56 -21.75 7.41
N ARG A 282 2.52 -21.72 8.35
CA ARG A 282 2.84 -20.53 9.13
C ARG A 282 3.29 -19.38 8.23
N PHE A 283 4.15 -19.66 7.25
CA PHE A 283 4.63 -18.67 6.28
C PHE A 283 3.47 -18.04 5.49
N LEU A 284 2.50 -18.86 5.05
CA LEU A 284 1.30 -18.39 4.35
C LEU A 284 0.21 -17.82 5.29
N GLY A 285 0.57 -17.48 6.53
CA GLY A 285 -0.34 -16.88 7.51
C GLY A 285 -1.45 -17.81 8.00
N ARG A 286 -1.30 -19.13 7.84
CA ARG A 286 -2.26 -20.15 8.31
C ARG A 286 -1.79 -20.76 9.63
N LYS A 287 -2.72 -20.91 10.57
CA LYS A 287 -2.45 -21.65 11.81
C LYS A 287 -2.46 -23.16 11.53
N PRO A 288 -1.37 -23.89 11.80
CA PRO A 288 -1.39 -25.35 11.82
C PRO A 288 -2.34 -25.81 12.93
N HIS A 289 -3.39 -26.52 12.55
CA HIS A 289 -4.41 -27.04 13.47
C HIS A 289 -4.70 -28.49 13.11
N GLY A 290 -4.93 -29.35 14.11
CA GLY A 290 -5.15 -30.79 13.89
C GLY A 290 -6.36 -31.13 13.01
N ASN A 291 -7.33 -30.22 12.93
CA ASN A 291 -8.51 -30.38 12.07
C ASN A 291 -8.30 -29.90 10.62
N PHE A 292 -7.07 -29.54 10.23
CA PHE A 292 -6.78 -29.11 8.87
C PHE A 292 -6.86 -30.28 7.89
N LYS A 293 -7.95 -30.34 7.10
CA LYS A 293 -8.15 -31.36 6.05
C LYS A 293 -7.61 -30.96 4.67
N GLY A 294 -6.83 -29.87 4.58
CA GLY A 294 -6.27 -29.41 3.31
C GLY A 294 -4.92 -30.05 3.03
N GLU A 295 -4.53 -30.08 1.76
CA GLU A 295 -3.20 -30.53 1.36
C GLU A 295 -2.21 -29.36 1.34
N VAL A 296 -0.99 -29.65 1.78
CA VAL A 296 0.18 -28.78 1.60
C VAL A 296 1.09 -29.47 0.60
N VAL A 297 1.23 -28.88 -0.58
CA VAL A 297 2.02 -29.43 -1.68
C VAL A 297 3.30 -28.63 -1.81
N SER A 298 4.42 -29.33 -1.92
CA SER A 298 5.72 -28.74 -2.25
C SER A 298 6.22 -29.32 -3.57
N ASP A 299 6.38 -28.46 -4.57
CA ASP A 299 6.75 -28.82 -5.94
C ASP A 299 8.18 -28.37 -6.23
N TYR A 300 9.05 -29.30 -6.59
CA TYR A 300 10.42 -29.04 -7.06
C TYR A 300 10.49 -29.32 -8.55
N LYS A 301 10.81 -28.31 -9.36
CA LYS A 301 10.95 -28.45 -10.81
C LYS A 301 12.26 -27.84 -11.28
N LYS A 302 12.99 -28.61 -12.08
CA LYS A 302 14.13 -28.13 -12.86
C LYS A 302 13.67 -27.90 -14.30
N ARG A 303 13.91 -26.70 -14.83
CA ARG A 303 13.60 -26.27 -16.19
C ARG A 303 14.83 -25.60 -16.82
N PRO A 304 14.87 -25.37 -18.14
CA PRO A 304 15.97 -24.61 -18.76
C PRO A 304 16.20 -23.24 -18.13
N GLU A 305 15.13 -22.57 -17.67
CA GLU A 305 15.20 -21.26 -17.02
C GLU A 305 15.71 -21.32 -15.57
N GLY A 306 15.77 -22.51 -14.97
CA GLY A 306 16.32 -22.72 -13.62
C GLY A 306 15.54 -23.71 -12.76
N ILE A 307 15.81 -23.66 -11.45
CA ILE A 307 15.17 -24.50 -10.44
C ILE A 307 14.09 -23.69 -9.72
N ARG A 308 12.90 -24.28 -9.57
CA ARG A 308 11.77 -23.69 -8.85
C ARG A 308 11.35 -24.61 -7.71
N VAL A 309 11.26 -24.04 -6.51
CA VAL A 309 10.50 -24.63 -5.39
C VAL A 309 9.23 -23.82 -5.22
N LYS A 310 8.08 -24.49 -5.19
CA LYS A 310 6.79 -23.86 -4.92
C LYS A 310 6.07 -24.61 -3.81
N HIS A 311 5.74 -23.90 -2.75
CA HIS A 311 4.85 -24.41 -1.71
C HIS A 311 3.45 -23.85 -1.93
N SER A 312 2.41 -24.66 -1.74
CA SER A 312 1.01 -24.25 -1.88
C SER A 312 0.13 -24.94 -0.85
N VAL A 313 -0.90 -24.24 -0.40
CA VAL A 313 -1.89 -24.74 0.55
C VAL A 313 -3.27 -24.63 -0.08
N LYS A 314 -3.90 -25.77 -0.39
CA LYS A 314 -5.11 -25.84 -1.23
C LYS A 314 -4.89 -25.13 -2.59
N ALA A 315 -5.81 -24.25 -3.00
CA ALA A 315 -5.74 -23.46 -4.22
C ALA A 315 -4.99 -22.12 -4.07
N ASN A 316 -4.46 -21.81 -2.87
CA ASN A 316 -3.69 -20.58 -2.66
C ASN A 316 -2.20 -20.88 -2.84
N SER A 317 -1.60 -20.20 -3.82
CA SER A 317 -0.15 -20.04 -3.95
C SER A 317 0.30 -18.76 -3.27
#